data_AF-A0A9W9Y742-F1
#
_entry.id   AF-A0A9W9Y742-F1
#
_cell.length_a   1.000
_cell.length_b   1.000
_cell.length_c   1.000
_cell.angle_alpha   90.00
_cell.angle_beta   90.00
_cell.angle_gamma   90.00
#
_symmetry.space_group_name_H-M   'P 1'
#
loop_
_entity.id
_entity.type
_entity.pdbx_description
1 polymer ?
#
loop_
_entity_poly.entity_id
_entity_poly.type
_entity_poly.pdbx_seq_one_letter_code
_entity_poly.pdbx_strand_id
1 'polypeptide(L)'
;MLEIHPLCHSADEQEEGDERDPAFIERDSQQQKTKSQLMLMYGKNDRSNRKILVAEEFKKGKSLQEIADQIRVAKATAEIYGIDPFAAGIPLDHNQLAAELGIEDHQFHAIKKCIQCNVDFKLKTVKDSLEVYTYNQIRFIIGV
;
A
#
# COMPACT_ATOMS: atom_id res chain seq x y z
N MET A 1 38.47 72.25 -6.87
CA MET A 1 37.34 72.92 -6.20
C MET A 1 36.49 71.86 -5.56
N LEU A 2 36.38 71.91 -4.24
CA LEU A 2 35.33 71.28 -3.45
C LEU A 2 34.00 71.96 -3.80
N GLU A 3 32.90 71.20 -3.87
CA GLU A 3 31.68 71.47 -3.09
C GLU A 3 30.93 70.14 -2.87
N ILE A 4 30.31 70.04 -1.70
CA ILE A 4 29.77 68.83 -1.10
C ILE A 4 28.28 69.10 -0.78
N HIS A 5 27.45 68.05 -0.91
CA HIS A 5 26.19 67.76 -0.18
C HIS A 5 24.86 68.42 -0.66
N PRO A 6 23.67 67.91 -0.25
CA PRO A 6 23.02 66.63 -0.62
C PRO A 6 21.48 66.81 -0.81
N LEU A 7 20.68 65.74 -0.62
CA LEU A 7 19.18 65.64 -0.57
C LEU A 7 18.58 65.22 -1.92
N CYS A 8 17.61 64.32 -2.04
CA CYS A 8 16.78 63.55 -1.11
C CYS A 8 16.01 62.50 -1.94
N HIS A 9 15.74 61.31 -1.38
CA HIS A 9 14.61 60.38 -1.69
C HIS A 9 14.49 59.90 -3.16
N SER A 10 14.44 58.60 -3.42
CA SER A 10 13.34 57.74 -3.00
C SER A 10 13.78 56.29 -2.79
N ALA A 11 13.17 55.69 -1.78
CA ALA A 11 12.98 54.25 -1.69
C ALA A 11 12.23 53.75 -2.94
N ASP A 12 12.58 52.56 -3.40
CA ASP A 12 11.60 51.49 -3.57
C ASP A 12 12.37 50.19 -3.82
N GLU A 13 12.44 49.41 -2.75
CA GLU A 13 12.67 47.98 -2.79
C GLU A 13 11.49 47.36 -3.56
N GLN A 14 11.78 46.74 -4.69
CA GLN A 14 10.90 45.71 -5.23
C GLN A 14 11.73 44.44 -5.39
N GLU A 15 11.85 43.74 -4.26
CA GLU A 15 11.99 42.28 -4.28
C GLU A 15 10.78 41.75 -5.07
N GLU A 16 11.04 41.23 -6.27
CA GLU A 16 10.07 40.40 -6.97
C GLU A 16 9.84 39.16 -6.11
N GLY A 17 8.78 39.24 -5.30
CA GLY A 17 8.18 38.09 -4.65
C GLY A 17 7.77 37.11 -5.74
N ASP A 18 8.51 36.01 -5.81
CA ASP A 18 8.13 34.77 -6.46
C ASP A 18 6.81 34.30 -5.81
N GLU A 19 5.70 34.79 -6.34
CA GLU A 19 4.32 34.48 -5.96
C GLU A 19 4.02 33.04 -6.35
N ARG A 20 4.70 32.10 -5.68
CA ARG A 20 4.38 30.69 -5.72
C ARG A 20 3.03 30.53 -5.02
N ASP A 21 2.01 30.43 -5.85
CA ASP A 21 0.64 30.09 -5.48
C ASP A 21 0.63 28.99 -4.40
N PRO A 22 0.23 29.29 -3.15
CA PRO A 22 0.22 28.32 -2.07
C PRO A 22 -0.75 27.15 -2.35
N ALA A 23 -1.66 27.26 -3.33
CA ALA A 23 -2.54 26.18 -3.76
C ALA A 23 -1.82 25.07 -4.55
N PHE A 24 -0.57 25.26 -4.96
CA PHE A 24 0.23 24.21 -5.62
C PHE A 24 0.96 23.31 -4.60
N ILE A 25 1.22 23.80 -3.38
CA ILE A 25 1.94 23.04 -2.34
C ILE A 25 1.02 22.00 -1.65
N GLU A 26 -0.29 22.02 -1.92
CA GLU A 26 -1.26 21.09 -1.32
C GLU A 26 -1.59 19.82 -2.14
N ARG A 27 -0.96 19.56 -3.29
CA ARG A 27 -1.33 18.39 -4.14
C ARG A 27 -0.42 17.18 -4.09
N ASP A 28 0.63 17.18 -3.27
CA ASP A 28 1.54 16.03 -3.11
C ASP A 28 1.55 15.45 -1.70
N SER A 29 0.49 15.71 -0.92
CA SER A 29 0.16 14.82 0.19
C SER A 29 -0.34 13.50 -0.38
N GLN A 30 0.57 12.59 -0.70
CA GLN A 30 0.26 11.17 -0.84
C GLN A 30 -0.37 10.71 0.48
N GLN A 31 -1.69 10.89 0.61
CA GLN A 31 -2.42 10.50 1.80
C GLN A 31 -2.34 8.99 1.89
N GLN A 32 -1.43 8.52 2.74
CA GLN A 32 -1.32 7.12 3.08
C GLN A 32 -2.67 6.70 3.67
N LYS A 33 -3.35 5.77 3.00
CA LYS A 33 -4.64 5.26 3.48
C LYS A 33 -4.48 4.72 4.90
N THR A 34 -5.43 5.06 5.77
CA THR A 34 -5.44 4.54 7.13
C THR A 34 -5.69 3.03 7.12
N LYS A 35 -5.27 2.34 8.18
CA LYS A 35 -5.54 0.90 8.35
C LYS A 35 -7.04 0.60 8.21
N SER A 36 -7.91 1.42 8.77
CA SER A 36 -9.36 1.26 8.66
C SER A 36 -9.85 1.35 7.21
N GLN A 37 -9.32 2.28 6.41
CA GLN A 37 -9.65 2.39 4.98
C GLN A 37 -9.17 1.19 4.17
N LEU A 38 -7.97 0.68 4.46
CA LEU A 38 -7.45 -0.54 3.83
C LEU A 38 -8.30 -1.76 4.21
N MET A 39 -8.73 -1.87 5.46
CA MET A 39 -9.59 -2.97 5.91
C MET A 39 -10.99 -2.92 5.28
N LEU A 40 -11.53 -1.74 4.97
CA LEU A 40 -12.76 -1.62 4.18
C LEU A 40 -12.60 -2.22 2.78
N MET A 41 -11.45 -1.99 2.13
CA MET A 41 -11.14 -2.57 0.82
C MET A 41 -10.94 -4.09 0.90
N TYR A 42 -10.28 -4.56 1.96
CA TYR A 42 -9.99 -5.96 2.18
C TYR A 42 -11.26 -6.81 2.29
N GLY A 43 -12.23 -6.32 3.08
CA GLY A 43 -13.44 -7.04 3.45
C GLY A 43 -13.23 -7.92 4.68
N LYS A 44 -14.06 -8.97 4.82
CA LYS A 44 -14.04 -9.87 5.98
C LYS A 44 -12.85 -10.83 5.92
N ASN A 45 -12.13 -10.96 7.02
CA ASN A 45 -10.99 -11.86 7.21
C ASN A 45 -11.15 -12.79 8.42
N ASP A 46 -12.38 -13.20 8.71
CA ASP A 46 -12.76 -13.93 9.94
C ASP A 46 -11.84 -15.13 10.24
N ARG A 47 -11.52 -15.31 11.53
CA ARG A 47 -10.72 -16.44 12.01
C ARG A 47 -11.49 -17.76 11.81
N SER A 48 -10.81 -18.79 11.32
CA SER A 48 -11.36 -20.15 11.27
C SER A 48 -10.28 -21.18 11.58
N ASN A 49 -10.68 -22.38 12.00
CA ASN A 49 -9.75 -23.46 12.34
C ASN A 49 -8.83 -23.82 11.17
N ARG A 50 -9.34 -23.77 9.93
CA ARG A 50 -8.52 -24.02 8.73
C ARG A 50 -7.47 -22.94 8.53
N LYS A 51 -7.82 -21.67 8.69
CA LYS A 51 -6.87 -20.54 8.57
C LYS A 51 -5.79 -20.59 9.65
N ILE A 52 -6.16 -20.96 10.88
CA ILE A 52 -5.20 -21.17 11.97
C ILE A 52 -4.23 -22.30 11.60
N LEU A 53 -4.75 -23.43 11.13
CA LEU A 53 -3.94 -24.56 10.70
C LEU A 53 -2.96 -24.18 9.58
N VAL A 54 -3.42 -23.45 8.55
CA VAL A 54 -2.54 -22.97 7.48
C VAL A 54 -1.44 -22.07 8.06
N ALA A 55 -1.77 -21.11 8.91
CA ALA A 55 -0.79 -20.24 9.54
C ALA A 55 0.24 -21.01 10.38
N GLU A 56 -0.18 -22.04 11.11
CA GLU A 56 0.71 -22.89 11.91
C GLU A 56 1.63 -23.76 11.05
N GLU A 57 1.10 -24.38 10.01
CA GLU A 57 1.89 -25.21 9.09
C GLU A 57 2.86 -24.35 8.26
N PHE A 58 2.44 -23.14 7.88
CA PHE A 58 3.30 -22.18 7.18
C PHE A 58 4.49 -21.75 8.03
N LYS A 59 4.27 -21.49 9.34
CA LYS A 59 5.35 -21.21 10.30
C LYS A 59 6.37 -22.35 10.45
N LYS A 60 5.97 -23.59 10.13
CA LYS A 60 6.88 -24.75 10.12
C LYS A 60 7.70 -24.84 8.83
N GLY A 61 7.54 -23.89 7.90
CA GLY A 61 8.29 -23.82 6.65
C GLY A 61 7.65 -24.57 5.49
N LYS A 62 6.41 -25.06 5.63
CA LYS A 62 5.68 -25.68 4.51
C LYS A 62 5.21 -24.62 3.51
N SER A 63 5.32 -24.94 2.22
CA SER A 63 4.75 -24.12 1.15
C SER A 63 3.22 -24.14 1.19
N LEU A 64 2.58 -23.12 0.61
CA LEU A 64 1.12 -23.07 0.52
C LEU A 64 0.56 -24.20 -0.35
N GLN A 65 1.33 -24.67 -1.33
CA GLN A 65 0.96 -25.81 -2.17
C GLN A 65 0.89 -27.10 -1.34
N GLU A 66 1.92 -27.41 -0.55
CA GLU A 66 1.93 -28.61 0.31
C GLU A 66 0.78 -28.59 1.32
N ILE A 67 0.51 -27.42 1.91
CA ILE A 67 -0.60 -27.26 2.84
C ILE A 67 -1.94 -27.44 2.13
N ALA A 68 -2.11 -26.89 0.92
CA ALA A 68 -3.32 -27.04 0.12
C ALA A 68 -3.62 -28.52 -0.15
N ASP A 69 -2.60 -29.28 -0.53
CA ASP A 69 -2.70 -30.72 -0.78
C ASP A 69 -3.04 -31.49 0.52
N GLN A 70 -2.41 -31.13 1.64
CA GLN A 70 -2.67 -31.73 2.95
C GLN A 70 -4.13 -31.53 3.41
N ILE A 71 -4.69 -30.33 3.22
CA ILE A 71 -6.05 -30.00 3.66
C ILE A 71 -7.11 -30.16 2.56
N ARG A 72 -6.70 -30.66 1.39
CA ARG A 72 -7.52 -30.94 0.20
C ARG A 72 -8.32 -29.72 -0.28
N VAL A 73 -7.63 -28.62 -0.51
CA VAL A 73 -8.19 -27.40 -1.12
C VAL A 73 -7.35 -26.96 -2.32
N ALA A 74 -7.88 -26.07 -3.14
CA ALA A 74 -7.10 -25.44 -4.20
C ALA A 74 -6.02 -24.52 -3.60
N LYS A 75 -4.87 -24.37 -4.29
CA LYS A 75 -3.78 -23.48 -3.87
C LYS A 75 -4.27 -22.06 -3.58
N ALA A 76 -5.10 -21.49 -4.46
CA ALA A 76 -5.68 -20.16 -4.26
C ALA A 76 -6.51 -20.02 -2.98
N THR A 77 -7.11 -21.11 -2.47
CA THR A 77 -7.80 -21.12 -1.17
C THR A 77 -6.80 -21.16 -0.01
N ALA A 78 -5.73 -21.95 -0.12
CA ALA A 78 -4.67 -21.97 0.88
C ALA A 78 -3.96 -20.61 0.98
N GLU A 79 -3.76 -19.91 -0.13
CA GLU A 79 -3.27 -18.52 -0.16
C GLU A 79 -4.14 -17.59 0.67
N ILE A 80 -5.46 -17.58 0.45
CA ILE A 80 -6.38 -16.79 1.28
C ILE A 80 -6.28 -17.20 2.76
N TYR A 81 -6.14 -18.50 3.03
CA TYR A 81 -6.01 -18.98 4.39
C TYR A 81 -4.70 -18.57 5.08
N GLY A 82 -3.65 -18.23 4.33
CA GLY A 82 -2.44 -17.59 4.85
C GLY A 82 -2.57 -16.06 4.97
N ILE A 83 -3.14 -15.42 3.94
CA ILE A 83 -3.29 -13.95 3.86
C ILE A 83 -4.26 -13.40 4.90
N ASP A 84 -5.37 -14.10 5.20
CA ASP A 84 -6.37 -13.62 6.17
C ASP A 84 -5.82 -13.54 7.60
N PRO A 85 -5.19 -14.61 8.17
CA PRO A 85 -4.47 -14.53 9.43
C PRO A 85 -3.40 -13.46 9.47
N PHE A 86 -2.63 -13.34 8.38
CA PHE A 86 -1.59 -12.34 8.24
C PHE A 86 -2.14 -10.93 8.38
N ALA A 87 -3.16 -10.58 7.60
CA ALA A 87 -3.83 -9.29 7.66
C ALA A 87 -4.52 -9.03 9.03
N ALA A 88 -4.93 -10.10 9.72
CA ALA A 88 -5.44 -10.05 11.09
C ALA A 88 -4.34 -9.87 12.17
N GLY A 89 -3.06 -9.79 11.78
CA GLY A 89 -1.93 -9.54 12.66
C GLY A 89 -1.29 -10.80 13.25
N ILE A 90 -1.57 -11.99 12.72
CA ILE A 90 -0.80 -13.18 13.08
C ILE A 90 0.62 -13.02 12.50
N PRO A 91 1.68 -13.17 13.32
CA PRO A 91 3.05 -12.97 12.85
C PRO A 91 3.44 -14.13 11.92
N LEU A 92 3.31 -13.91 10.62
CA LEU A 92 3.85 -14.75 9.55
C LEU A 92 4.97 -13.98 8.86
N ASP A 93 5.92 -14.70 8.27
CA ASP A 93 7.00 -14.07 7.52
C ASP A 93 6.45 -13.40 6.25
N HIS A 94 6.60 -12.07 6.17
CA HIS A 94 6.09 -11.26 5.06
C HIS A 94 6.75 -11.66 3.72
N ASN A 95 8.06 -11.89 3.74
CA ASN A 95 8.84 -12.15 2.53
C ASN A 95 8.54 -13.56 2.00
N GLN A 96 8.42 -14.53 2.90
CA GLN A 96 8.05 -15.89 2.55
C GLN A 96 6.65 -15.93 1.94
N LEU A 97 5.67 -15.23 2.55
CA LEU A 97 4.31 -15.19 2.02
C LEU A 97 4.23 -14.46 0.68
N ALA A 98 4.99 -13.36 0.49
CA ALA A 98 5.11 -12.67 -0.79
C ALA A 98 5.70 -13.59 -1.88
N ALA A 99 6.74 -14.36 -1.54
CA ALA A 99 7.39 -15.29 -2.46
C ALA A 99 6.44 -16.41 -2.92
N GLU A 100 5.64 -16.97 -2.01
CA GLU A 100 4.64 -18.00 -2.34
C GLU A 100 3.52 -17.51 -3.26
N LEU A 101 3.21 -16.20 -3.16
CA LEU A 101 2.28 -15.49 -4.03
C LEU A 101 2.94 -14.99 -5.33
N GLY A 102 4.24 -15.23 -5.51
CA GLY A 102 5.02 -14.77 -6.65
C GLY A 102 5.04 -13.24 -6.78
N ILE A 103 5.07 -12.52 -5.66
CA ILE A 103 5.11 -11.05 -5.63
C ILE A 103 6.56 -10.59 -5.58
N GLU A 104 6.99 -9.92 -6.64
CA GLU A 104 8.28 -9.23 -6.71
C GLU A 104 8.16 -7.77 -6.24
N ASP A 105 9.29 -7.16 -5.87
CA ASP A 105 9.32 -5.78 -5.35
C ASP A 105 8.65 -4.78 -6.29
N HIS A 106 8.90 -4.87 -7.60
CA HIS A 106 8.30 -3.95 -8.57
C HIS A 106 6.77 -4.07 -8.61
N GLN A 107 6.24 -5.29 -8.43
CA GLN A 107 4.81 -5.58 -8.38
C GLN A 107 4.20 -5.07 -7.08
N PHE A 108 4.90 -5.26 -5.96
CA PHE A 108 4.50 -4.72 -4.66
C PHE A 108 4.28 -3.21 -4.74
N HIS A 109 5.25 -2.47 -5.29
CA HIS A 109 5.16 -1.01 -5.43
C HIS A 109 4.04 -0.59 -6.40
N ALA A 110 3.88 -1.30 -7.53
CA ALA A 110 2.82 -1.01 -8.49
C ALA A 110 1.42 -1.18 -7.88
N ILE A 111 1.18 -2.30 -7.20
CA ILE A 111 -0.12 -2.59 -6.56
C ILE A 111 -0.35 -1.61 -5.40
N LYS A 112 0.65 -1.35 -4.56
CA LYS A 112 0.55 -0.40 -3.43
C LYS A 112 0.20 1.00 -3.90
N LYS A 113 0.84 1.49 -4.96
CA LYS A 113 0.53 2.81 -5.57
C LYS A 113 -0.91 2.86 -6.06
N CYS A 114 -1.38 1.83 -6.76
CA CYS A 114 -2.76 1.76 -7.24
C CYS A 114 -3.77 1.77 -6.08
N ILE A 115 -3.51 1.02 -5.01
CA ILE A 115 -4.33 1.03 -3.79
C ILE A 115 -4.38 2.43 -3.18
N GLN A 116 -3.24 3.13 -3.08
CA GLN A 116 -3.19 4.48 -2.52
C GLN A 116 -4.01 5.49 -3.36
N CYS A 117 -3.91 5.42 -4.69
CA CYS A 117 -4.66 6.27 -5.61
C CYS A 117 -6.15 5.90 -5.73
N ASN A 118 -6.59 4.75 -5.21
CA ASN A 118 -7.98 4.30 -5.33
C ASN A 118 -8.92 5.13 -4.44
N VAL A 119 -9.77 5.96 -5.03
CA VAL A 119 -10.62 6.92 -4.27
C VAL A 119 -11.90 6.31 -3.70
N ASP A 120 -12.43 5.24 -4.30
CA ASP A 120 -13.73 4.67 -3.93
C ASP A 120 -13.65 3.52 -2.91
N PHE A 121 -12.43 3.15 -2.49
CA PHE A 121 -12.14 2.08 -1.55
C PHE A 121 -12.74 0.72 -1.97
N LYS A 122 -12.83 0.45 -3.28
CA LYS A 122 -13.33 -0.83 -3.79
C LYS A 122 -12.19 -1.67 -4.34
N LEU A 123 -12.07 -2.89 -3.81
CA LEU A 123 -11.10 -3.88 -4.30
C LEU A 123 -11.26 -4.18 -5.80
N LYS A 124 -12.52 -4.17 -6.28
CA LYS A 124 -12.82 -4.36 -7.70
C LYS A 124 -12.17 -3.27 -8.58
N THR A 125 -12.28 -2.01 -8.18
CA THR A 125 -11.69 -0.88 -8.92
C THR A 125 -10.16 -1.01 -9.02
N VAL A 126 -9.52 -1.46 -7.95
CA VAL A 126 -8.08 -1.79 -7.97
C VAL A 126 -7.80 -2.97 -8.90
N LYS A 127 -8.56 -4.07 -8.80
CA LYS A 127 -8.38 -5.25 -9.65
C LYS A 127 -8.55 -4.94 -11.14
N ASP A 128 -9.53 -4.14 -11.49
CA ASP A 128 -9.83 -3.74 -12.87
C ASP A 128 -8.71 -2.84 -13.42
N SER A 129 -8.04 -2.05 -12.58
CA SER A 129 -6.86 -1.25 -12.96
C SER A 129 -5.57 -2.07 -13.06
N LEU A 130 -5.60 -3.32 -12.56
CA LEU A 130 -4.45 -4.19 -12.35
C LEU A 130 -4.76 -5.60 -12.88
N GLU A 131 -5.14 -5.68 -14.15
CA GLU A 131 -5.67 -6.91 -14.75
C GLU A 131 -4.72 -8.11 -14.61
N VAL A 132 -3.41 -7.87 -14.67
CA VAL A 132 -2.35 -8.88 -14.58
C VAL A 132 -2.17 -9.49 -13.19
N TYR A 133 -2.62 -8.82 -12.12
CA TYR A 133 -2.45 -9.29 -10.74
C TYR A 133 -3.69 -10.02 -10.23
N THR A 134 -3.48 -11.06 -9.43
CA THR A 134 -4.57 -11.81 -8.81
C THR A 134 -5.20 -11.05 -7.64
N TYR A 135 -6.45 -11.39 -7.30
CA TYR A 135 -7.09 -10.85 -6.10
C TYR A 135 -6.29 -11.16 -4.82
N ASN A 136 -5.65 -12.33 -4.75
CA ASN A 136 -4.87 -12.73 -3.58
C ASN A 136 -3.61 -11.87 -3.42
N GLN A 137 -2.91 -11.56 -4.52
CA GLN A 137 -1.76 -10.65 -4.50
C GLN A 137 -2.16 -9.25 -4.02
N ILE A 138 -3.29 -8.73 -4.52
CA ILE A 138 -3.81 -7.42 -4.10
C ILE A 138 -4.19 -7.44 -2.61
N ARG A 139 -4.89 -8.49 -2.15
CA ARG A 139 -5.27 -8.64 -0.74
C ARG A 139 -4.08 -8.75 0.19
N PHE A 140 -3.03 -9.45 -0.20
CA PHE A 140 -1.80 -9.52 0.57
C PHE A 140 -1.26 -8.11 0.82
N ILE A 141 -1.16 -7.28 -0.22
CA ILE A 141 -0.59 -5.93 -0.12
C ILE A 141 -1.48 -4.98 0.69
N ILE A 142 -2.81 -5.17 0.68
CA ILE A 142 -3.72 -4.44 1.57
C ILE A 142 -3.49 -4.84 3.05
N GLY A 143 -3.10 -6.09 3.29
CA GLY A 143 -2.84 -6.63 4.63
C GLY A 143 -1.47 -6.31 5.23
N VAL A 144 -0.52 -5.81 4.42
CA VAL A 144 0.82 -5.34 4.83
C VAL A 144 0.73 -3.94 5.43
#